data_AF-A0A8X6X7H6-F1
#
_entry.id   AF-A0A8X6X7H6-F1
#
_cell.length_a   1.000
_cell.length_b   1.000
_cell.length_c   1.000
_cell.angle_alpha   90.00
_cell.angle_beta   90.00
_cell.angle_gamma   90.00
#
_symmetry.space_group_name_H-M   'P 1'
#
loop_
_entity.id
_entity.type
_entity.pdbx_description
1 polymer ?
#
loop_
_entity_poly.entity_id
_entity_poly.type
_entity_poly.pdbx_seq_one_letter_code
_entity_poly.pdbx_strand_id
1 'polypeptide(L)'
;MLLEHHLQMKDFSEEDIIEELITFIVAGYDTTSAAITWTLFMLGLYSDVQKKVHEELDWIFGEDVKRPATEDDLKDMKYLECVIKIFGVYTVATEA
;
A
#
# COMPACT_ATOMS: atom_id res chain seq x y z
N MET A 1 -10.09 13.36 -13.10
CA MET A 1 -9.45 14.64 -12.71
C MET A 1 -8.60 15.28 -13.81
N LEU A 2 -7.48 14.71 -14.31
CA LEU A 2 -6.71 15.33 -15.42
C LEU A 2 -7.11 14.82 -16.82
N LEU A 3 -7.33 13.50 -16.98
CA LEU A 3 -7.87 12.90 -18.21
C LEU A 3 -9.26 13.44 -18.57
N GLU A 4 -10.12 13.65 -17.58
CA GLU A 4 -11.44 14.28 -17.78
C GLU A 4 -11.32 15.75 -18.21
N HIS A 5 -10.32 16.47 -17.71
CA HIS A 5 -10.08 17.87 -18.07
C HIS A 5 -9.48 18.00 -19.48
N HIS A 6 -8.58 17.09 -19.87
CA HIS A 6 -8.07 16.97 -21.25
C HIS A 6 -9.19 16.64 -22.25
N LEU A 7 -10.12 15.74 -21.88
CA LEU A 7 -11.28 15.38 -22.70
C LEU A 7 -12.32 16.50 -22.83
N GLN A 8 -12.40 17.44 -21.88
CA GLN A 8 -13.36 18.55 -21.86
C GLN A 8 -12.80 19.86 -22.43
N MET A 9 -11.54 20.21 -22.15
CA MET A 9 -10.97 21.55 -22.40
C MET A 9 -9.84 21.57 -23.45
N LYS A 10 -9.26 20.42 -23.83
CA LYS A 10 -8.16 20.31 -24.81
C LYS A 10 -6.89 21.12 -24.49
N ASP A 11 -6.72 21.58 -23.26
CA ASP A 11 -5.66 22.50 -22.81
C ASP A 11 -4.33 21.83 -22.40
N PHE A 12 -4.28 20.50 -22.30
CA PHE A 12 -3.07 19.77 -21.89
C PHE A 12 -2.54 18.92 -23.05
N SER A 13 -1.23 18.98 -23.29
CA SER A 13 -0.55 18.07 -24.21
C SER A 13 -0.39 16.68 -23.59
N GLU A 14 -0.08 15.68 -24.42
CA GLU A 14 0.26 14.33 -23.94
C GLU A 14 1.48 14.36 -22.99
N GLU A 15 2.42 15.27 -23.26
CA GLU A 15 3.64 15.44 -22.48
C GLU A 15 3.35 15.96 -21.08
N ASP A 16 2.46 16.96 -20.94
CA ASP A 16 2.02 17.47 -19.64
C ASP A 16 1.34 16.39 -18.77
N ILE A 17 0.58 15.49 -19.40
CA ILE A 17 -0.07 14.37 -18.69
C ILE A 17 0.96 13.36 -18.18
N ILE A 18 1.99 13.08 -18.99
CA ILE A 18 3.07 12.17 -18.62
C ILE A 18 3.91 12.75 -17.48
N GLU A 19 4.25 14.04 -17.55
CA GLU A 19 5.01 14.72 -16.50
C GLU A 19 4.30 14.66 -15.14
N GLU A 20 2.98 14.88 -15.10
CA GLU A 20 2.23 14.73 -13.87
C GLU A 20 2.12 13.29 -13.39
N LEU A 21 1.93 12.33 -14.31
CA LEU A 21 1.94 10.91 -13.95
C LEU A 21 3.27 10.50 -13.31
N ILE A 22 4.39 10.97 -13.85
CA ILE A 22 5.73 10.74 -13.27
C ILE A 22 5.81 11.34 -11.87
N THR A 23 5.31 12.56 -11.68
CA THR A 23 5.31 13.23 -10.39
C THR A 23 4.55 12.42 -9.34
N PHE A 24 3.37 11.88 -9.67
CA PHE A 24 2.63 10.97 -8.78
C PHE A 24 3.40 9.68 -8.46
N ILE A 25 4.02 9.07 -9.47
CA ILE A 25 4.80 7.83 -9.27
C ILE A 25 5.98 8.09 -8.34
N VAL A 26 6.74 9.16 -8.58
CA VAL A 26 7.92 9.49 -7.75
C VAL A 26 7.50 9.77 -6.30
N ALA A 27 6.46 10.57 -6.10
CA ALA A 27 5.95 10.86 -4.76
C ALA A 27 5.44 9.60 -4.03
N GLY A 28 4.79 8.69 -4.75
CA GLY A 28 4.28 7.43 -4.18
C GLY A 28 5.35 6.36 -4.00
N TYR A 29 6.41 6.36 -4.80
CA TYR A 29 7.40 5.29 -4.85
C TYR A 29 8.23 5.22 -3.55
N ASP A 30 8.87 6.33 -3.18
CA ASP A 30 9.75 6.37 -2.01
C ASP A 30 8.96 6.08 -0.72
N THR A 31 7.78 6.69 -0.57
CA THR A 31 6.92 6.54 0.62
C THR A 31 6.39 5.11 0.76
N THR A 32 5.89 4.52 -0.33
CA THR A 32 5.35 3.14 -0.31
C THR A 32 6.47 2.11 -0.11
N SER A 33 7.61 2.31 -0.77
CA SER A 33 8.78 1.44 -0.62
C SER A 33 9.29 1.41 0.82
N ALA A 34 9.38 2.59 1.46
CA ALA A 34 9.78 2.69 2.85
C ALA A 34 8.78 2.00 3.79
N ALA A 35 7.48 2.23 3.60
CA ALA A 35 6.44 1.58 4.42
C ALA A 35 6.49 0.04 4.32
N ILE A 36 6.66 -0.51 3.12
CA ILE A 36 6.80 -1.97 2.91
C ILE A 36 8.07 -2.48 3.59
N THR A 37 9.20 -1.80 3.39
CA THR A 37 10.49 -2.21 3.97
C THR A 37 10.44 -2.28 5.49
N TRP A 38 9.91 -1.25 6.14
CA TRP A 38 9.79 -1.21 7.60
C TRP A 38 8.78 -2.23 8.12
N THR A 39 7.65 -2.40 7.44
CA THR A 39 6.66 -3.41 7.82
C THR A 39 7.27 -4.81 7.80
N LEU A 40 7.99 -5.17 6.73
CA LEU A 40 8.66 -6.46 6.63
C LEU A 40 9.78 -6.63 7.66
N PHE A 41 10.58 -5.60 7.89
CA PHE A 41 11.63 -5.61 8.90
C PHE A 41 11.07 -5.86 10.31
N MET A 42 10.03 -5.13 10.69
CA MET A 42 9.39 -5.27 12.01
C MET A 42 8.69 -6.63 12.15
N LEU A 43 8.03 -7.15 11.11
CA LEU A 43 7.47 -8.50 11.14
C LEU A 43 8.56 -9.57 11.32
N GLY A 44 9.76 -9.37 10.76
CA GLY A 44 10.90 -10.25 10.99
C GLY A 44 11.47 -10.19 12.41
N LEU A 45 11.33 -9.05 13.10
CA LEU A 45 11.77 -8.87 14.49
C LEU A 45 10.74 -9.37 15.52
N TYR A 46 9.44 -9.23 15.23
CA TYR A 46 8.34 -9.53 16.15
C TYR A 46 7.54 -10.74 15.65
N SER A 47 8.03 -11.94 15.96
CA SER A 47 7.44 -13.20 15.52
C SER A 47 6.02 -13.44 16.05
N ASP A 48 5.66 -12.86 17.19
CA ASP A 48 4.31 -12.90 17.76
C ASP A 48 3.32 -12.04 16.95
N VAL A 49 3.75 -10.89 16.46
CA VAL A 49 2.96 -10.04 15.55
C VAL A 49 2.81 -10.72 14.19
N GLN A 50 3.90 -11.28 13.65
CA GLN A 50 3.87 -12.05 12.42
C GLN A 50 2.89 -13.23 12.48
N LYS A 51 2.91 -13.98 13.60
CA LYS A 51 1.99 -15.11 13.80
C LYS A 51 0.52 -14.68 13.74
N LYS A 52 0.17 -13.54 14.37
CA LYS A 52 -1.20 -13.00 14.34
C LYS A 52 -1.63 -12.55 12.95
N VAL A 53 -0.73 -11.94 12.17
CA VAL A 53 -0.99 -11.60 10.76
C VAL A 53 -1.23 -12.87 9.95
N HIS A 54 -0.41 -13.90 10.13
CA HIS A 54 -0.61 -15.18 9.46
C HIS A 54 -1.95 -15.84 9.85
N GLU A 55 -2.30 -15.85 11.13
CA GLU A 55 -3.59 -16.39 11.60
C GLU A 55 -4.78 -15.64 11.00
N GLU A 56 -4.69 -14.31 10.84
CA GLU A 56 -5.70 -13.51 10.13
C GLU A 56 -5.81 -13.92 8.66
N LEU A 57 -4.68 -14.05 7.95
CA LEU A 57 -4.68 -14.43 6.54
C LEU A 57 -5.18 -15.88 6.33
N ASP A 58 -4.81 -16.80 7.21
CA ASP A 58 -5.33 -18.17 7.18
C ASP A 58 -6.85 -18.20 7.40
N TRP A 59 -7.40 -17.31 8.22
CA TRP A 59 -8.85 -17.20 8.41
C TRP A 59 -9.57 -16.62 7.18
N ILE A 60 -8.99 -15.61 6.52
CA ILE A 60 -9.58 -14.96 5.34
C ILE A 60 -9.53 -15.89 4.11
N PHE A 61 -8.38 -16.52 3.86
CA PHE A 61 -8.17 -17.32 2.66
C PHE A 61 -8.54 -18.80 2.84
N GLY A 62 -8.51 -19.31 4.08
CA GLY A 62 -8.89 -20.68 4.40
C GLY A 62 -8.15 -21.71 3.54
N GLU A 63 -8.92 -22.58 2.87
CA GLU A 63 -8.38 -23.60 1.97
C GLU A 63 -8.01 -23.05 0.58
N ASP A 64 -8.49 -21.86 0.21
CA ASP A 64 -8.23 -21.24 -1.09
C ASP A 64 -7.10 -20.19 -1.00
N VAL A 65 -5.90 -20.65 -0.66
CA VAL A 65 -4.69 -19.81 -0.58
C VAL A 65 -4.13 -19.39 -1.94
N LYS A 66 -4.68 -19.88 -3.06
CA LYS A 66 -4.18 -19.59 -4.41
C LYS A 66 -5.05 -18.62 -5.20
N ARG A 67 -6.29 -18.36 -4.77
CA ARG A 67 -7.10 -17.33 -5.42
C ARG A 67 -6.49 -15.93 -5.20
N PRO A 68 -6.72 -15.00 -6.13
CA PRO A 68 -6.43 -13.59 -5.90
C PRO A 68 -7.21 -13.03 -4.70
N ALA A 69 -6.62 -12.07 -4.01
CA ALA A 69 -7.32 -11.26 -3.02
C ALA A 69 -8.39 -10.39 -3.71
N THR A 70 -9.54 -10.27 -3.07
CA THR A 70 -10.68 -9.45 -3.48
C THR A 70 -10.81 -8.22 -2.57
N GLU A 71 -11.62 -7.25 -2.96
CA GLU A 71 -11.89 -6.08 -2.13
C GLU A 71 -12.55 -6.44 -0.79
N ASP A 72 -13.35 -7.52 -0.74
CA ASP A 72 -13.98 -7.95 0.50
C ASP A 72 -12.95 -8.55 1.46
N ASP A 73 -11.96 -9.30 0.95
CA ASP A 73 -10.85 -9.79 1.78
C ASP A 73 -10.07 -8.65 2.41
N LEU A 74 -9.80 -7.59 1.65
CA LEU A 74 -9.06 -6.43 2.14
C LEU A 74 -9.77 -5.74 3.32
N LYS A 75 -11.11 -5.75 3.36
CA LYS A 75 -11.89 -5.19 4.48
C LYS A 75 -11.75 -6.01 5.76
N ASP A 76 -11.39 -7.29 5.62
CA ASP A 76 -11.22 -8.21 6.74
C ASP A 76 -9.76 -8.29 7.24
N MET A 77 -8.78 -7.76 6.49
CA MET A 77 -7.35 -7.65 6.87
C MET A 77 -7.07 -6.56 7.92
N LYS A 78 -7.86 -6.51 8.99
CA LYS A 78 -7.87 -5.41 9.98
C LYS A 78 -6.59 -5.36 10.81
N TYR A 79 -6.05 -6.51 11.20
CA TYR A 79 -4.82 -6.59 11.97
C TYR A 79 -3.61 -6.24 11.11
N LEU A 80 -3.53 -6.77 9.89
CA LEU A 80 -2.50 -6.38 8.92
C LEU A 80 -2.54 -4.88 8.61
N GLU A 81 -3.72 -4.28 8.45
CA GLU A 81 -3.86 -2.83 8.27
C GLU A 81 -3.30 -2.05 9.48
N CYS A 82 -3.60 -2.52 10.70
CA CYS A 82 -3.07 -1.92 11.93
C CYS A 82 -1.54 -2.01 12.00
N VAL A 83 -0.97 -3.16 11.63
CA VAL A 83 0.47 -3.40 11.56
C VAL A 83 1.14 -2.44 10.57
N ILE A 84 0.60 -2.31 9.36
CA ILE A 84 1.11 -1.38 8.33
C ILE A 84 1.06 0.07 8.83
N LYS A 85 -0.04 0.49 9.47
CA LYS A 85 -0.18 1.86 10.00
C LYS A 85 0.82 2.13 11.13
N ILE A 86 0.95 1.23 12.10
CA ILE A 86 1.85 1.42 13.24
C ILE A 86 3.29 1.47 12.75
N PHE A 87 3.71 0.53 11.91
CA PHE A 87 5.08 0.47 11.39
C PHE A 87 5.39 1.57 10.38
N GLY A 88 4.39 2.01 9.60
CA GLY A 88 4.49 3.20 8.76
C GLY A 88 4.68 4.49 9.56
N VAL A 89 4.07 4.62 10.74
CA VAL A 89 4.31 5.76 11.64
C VAL A 89 5.76 5.79 12.14
N TYR A 90 6.38 4.63 12.41
CA TYR A 90 7.81 4.59 12.78
C TYR A 90 8.70 5.12 11.66
N THR A 91 8.36 4.88 10.38
CA THR A 91 9.09 5.42 9.23
C THR A 91 9.11 6.94 9.22
N VAL A 92 7.94 7.58 9.39
CA VAL A 92 7.81 9.05 9.41
C VAL A 92 8.50 9.65 10.64
N ALA A 93 8.44 8.96 11.79
CA ALA A 93 9.06 9.43 13.03
C ALA A 93 10.59 9.33 13.03
N THR A 94 11.19 8.43 12.24
CA THR A 94 12.66 8.33 12.11
C THR A 94 13.26 9.30 11.10
N GLU A 95 12.43 9.89 10.23
CA GLU A 95 12.85 10.88 9.23
C GLU A 95 12.57 12.34 9.67
N ALA A 96 11.89 12.55 10.81
CA ALA A 96 11.58 13.86 11.41
C ALA A 96 12.51 14.20 12.58
#